data_AF-A0A9E1Y9R0-F1
#
_entry.id   AF-A0A9E1Y9R0-F1
#
_cell.length_a   1.000
_cell.length_b   1.000
_cell.length_c   1.000
_cell.angle_alpha   90.00
_cell.angle_beta   90.00
_cell.angle_gamma   90.00
#
_symmetry.space_group_name_H-M   'P 1'
#
loop_
_entity.id
_entity.type
_entity.pdbx_description
1 polymer ?
#
loop_
_entity_poly.entity_id
_entity_poly.type
_entity_poly.pdbx_seq_one_letter_code
_entity_poly.pdbx_strand_id
1 'polypeptide(L)'
;MHPMLTIAIRAARNAGDIILRASEHVSHIQIDNKEQHDFVTEIDRQAEAEIIKNIKTAYPEHAILAEESGQHEGNEYTWIIDPLDGTTNFLHGFPHYAVSIALKHKNRLEVGVIYLPLTNELFTAARGEGAMLNNRRIRVTKQATLTGALIGTGFPFKAQQQKYLDAYLEMFKAVCINTSGIRRTGSVAIDLAFLAMGRLDGFWEVDLKPWDIAAGIIIVKEAGGVVTDLAFNDQYLESGNIITGNPKMHQLMFQLINPHVTDNLK
;
A
#
# COMPACT_ATOMS: atom_id res chain seq x y z
N MET A 1 13.16 8.01 -18.27
CA MET A 1 12.77 7.13 -17.16
C MET A 1 13.66 7.48 -15.98
N HIS A 2 13.10 7.90 -14.85
CA HIS A 2 13.84 8.28 -13.66
C HIS A 2 14.83 7.15 -13.24
N PRO A 3 16.14 7.42 -13.02
CA PRO A 3 17.12 6.36 -12.76
C PRO A 3 16.77 5.47 -11.56
N MET A 4 16.27 6.07 -10.48
CA MET A 4 15.85 5.33 -9.29
C MET A 4 14.59 4.50 -9.53
N LEU A 5 13.66 4.96 -10.38
CA LEU A 5 12.48 4.18 -10.75
C LEU A 5 12.88 2.90 -11.50
N THR A 6 13.91 2.98 -12.35
CA THR A 6 14.43 1.83 -13.09
C THR A 6 14.96 0.75 -12.13
N ILE A 7 15.68 1.16 -11.09
CA ILE A 7 16.19 0.24 -10.05
C ILE A 7 15.03 -0.34 -9.23
N ALA A 8 14.04 0.47 -8.85
CA ALA A 8 12.85 0.02 -8.15
C ALA A 8 12.08 -1.06 -8.94
N ILE A 9 11.86 -0.83 -10.24
CA ILE A 9 11.16 -1.77 -11.13
C ILE A 9 11.92 -3.10 -11.23
N ARG A 10 13.24 -3.04 -11.41
CA ARG A 10 14.08 -4.24 -11.48
C ARG A 10 14.01 -5.03 -10.17
N ALA A 11 14.16 -4.35 -9.03
CA ALA A 11 14.09 -4.98 -7.72
C ALA A 11 12.72 -5.63 -7.47
N ALA A 12 11.62 -4.93 -7.78
CA ALA A 12 10.27 -5.47 -7.63
C ALA A 12 10.02 -6.70 -8.50
N ARG A 13 10.49 -6.70 -9.75
CA ARG A 13 10.36 -7.88 -10.65
C ARG A 13 11.15 -9.08 -10.15
N ASN A 14 12.40 -8.87 -9.72
CA ASN A 14 13.23 -9.95 -9.18
C ASN A 14 12.60 -10.58 -7.93
N ALA A 15 12.06 -9.76 -7.02
CA ALA A 15 11.33 -10.24 -5.85
C ALA A 15 10.04 -10.97 -6.23
N GLY A 16 9.27 -10.42 -7.17
CA GLY A 16 8.06 -11.05 -7.67
C GLY A 16 8.31 -12.42 -8.32
N ASP A 17 9.45 -12.64 -8.97
CA ASP A 17 9.84 -13.94 -9.51
C ASP A 17 10.07 -14.98 -8.40
N ILE A 18 10.64 -14.57 -7.26
CA ILE A 18 10.82 -15.43 -6.07
C ILE A 18 9.44 -15.82 -5.51
N ILE A 19 8.56 -14.82 -5.31
CA ILE A 19 7.22 -15.02 -4.79
C ILE A 19 6.39 -15.93 -5.72
N LEU A 20 6.46 -15.69 -7.02
CA LEU A 20 5.70 -16.47 -8.01
C LEU A 20 6.10 -17.95 -7.99
N ARG A 21 7.40 -18.26 -7.94
CA ARG A 21 7.88 -19.64 -7.82
C ARG A 21 7.44 -20.30 -6.51
N ALA A 22 7.47 -19.55 -5.41
CA ALA A 22 7.03 -20.06 -4.12
C ALA A 22 5.50 -20.31 -4.08
N SER A 23 4.72 -19.51 -4.82
CA SER A 23 3.25 -19.65 -4.88
C SER A 23 2.78 -20.98 -5.50
N GLU A 24 3.63 -21.66 -6.28
CA GLU A 24 3.33 -22.99 -6.82
C GLU A 24 3.43 -24.11 -5.76
N HIS A 25 4.09 -23.83 -4.62
CA HIS A 25 4.45 -24.81 -3.60
C HIS A 25 4.19 -24.32 -2.17
N VAL A 26 3.10 -23.56 -1.95
CA VAL A 26 2.77 -22.93 -0.65
C VAL A 26 2.76 -23.93 0.52
N SER A 27 2.34 -25.17 0.30
CA SER A 27 2.29 -26.23 1.33
C SER A 27 3.64 -26.61 1.94
N HIS A 28 4.75 -26.22 1.32
CA HIS A 28 6.11 -26.51 1.78
C HIS A 28 6.81 -25.31 2.43
N ILE A 29 6.12 -24.16 2.52
CA ILE A 29 6.70 -22.93 3.03
C ILE A 29 6.72 -22.98 4.56
N GLN A 30 7.88 -22.66 5.14
CA GLN A 30 8.01 -22.47 6.58
C GLN A 30 7.35 -21.15 6.99
N ILE A 31 6.40 -21.24 7.93
CA ILE A 31 5.66 -20.10 8.47
C ILE A 31 6.24 -19.79 9.85
N ASP A 32 6.76 -18.59 10.02
CA ASP A 32 7.09 -18.01 11.31
C ASP A 32 5.93 -17.07 11.72
N ASN A 33 5.48 -17.17 12.97
CA ASN A 33 4.48 -16.24 13.50
C ASN A 33 5.19 -15.02 14.10
N LYS A 34 4.98 -13.83 13.55
CA LYS A 34 5.48 -12.56 14.15
C LYS A 34 4.67 -12.22 15.40
N GLU A 35 3.34 -12.16 15.23
CA GLU A 35 2.37 -11.81 16.27
C GLU A 35 1.03 -12.53 16.02
N GLN A 36 0.06 -12.36 16.93
CA GLN A 36 -1.27 -12.93 16.75
C GLN A 36 -1.94 -12.33 15.50
N HIS A 37 -2.21 -13.18 14.50
CA HIS A 37 -2.71 -12.81 13.17
C HIS A 37 -1.70 -12.09 12.26
N ASP A 38 -0.39 -12.14 12.57
CA ASP A 38 0.67 -11.57 11.74
C ASP A 38 1.72 -12.64 11.40
N PHE A 39 1.88 -12.91 10.10
CA PHE A 39 2.66 -14.03 9.59
C PHE A 39 3.85 -13.50 8.79
N VAL A 40 4.97 -14.20 8.87
CA VAL A 40 6.11 -14.00 7.96
C VAL A 40 6.59 -15.35 7.48
N THR A 41 7.00 -15.40 6.23
CA THR A 41 7.57 -16.60 5.64
C THR A 41 9.03 -16.40 5.30
N GLU A 42 9.73 -17.49 5.04
CA GLU A 42 11.06 -17.42 4.44
C GLU A 42 11.05 -16.64 3.10
N ILE A 43 9.91 -16.64 2.38
CA ILE A 43 9.75 -15.95 1.10
C ILE A 43 9.78 -14.42 1.27
N ASP A 44 9.14 -13.88 2.31
CA ASP A 44 9.19 -12.45 2.63
C ASP A 44 10.65 -12.01 2.83
N ARG A 45 11.42 -12.77 3.60
CA ARG A 45 12.85 -12.50 3.86
C ARG A 45 13.71 -12.62 2.60
N GLN A 46 13.49 -13.64 1.77
CA GLN A 46 14.23 -13.82 0.52
C GLN A 46 13.93 -12.69 -0.49
N ALA A 47 12.66 -12.32 -0.63
CA ALA A 47 12.22 -11.22 -1.47
C ALA A 47 12.83 -9.89 -0.99
N GLU A 48 12.77 -9.60 0.31
CA GLU A 48 13.37 -8.40 0.90
C GLU A 48 14.89 -8.34 0.64
N ALA A 49 15.61 -9.43 0.89
CA ALA A 49 17.05 -9.51 0.66
C ALA A 49 17.43 -9.24 -0.81
N GLU A 50 16.65 -9.78 -1.76
CA GLU A 50 16.88 -9.52 -3.19
C GLU A 50 16.59 -8.06 -3.55
N ILE A 51 15.54 -7.44 -2.99
CA ILE A 51 15.25 -6.01 -3.19
C ILE A 51 16.40 -5.15 -2.67
N ILE A 52 16.79 -5.36 -1.40
CA ILE A 52 17.86 -4.63 -0.73
C ILE A 52 19.18 -4.76 -1.51
N LYS A 53 19.51 -5.97 -1.96
CA LYS A 53 20.72 -6.23 -2.76
C LYS A 53 20.72 -5.43 -4.07
N ASN A 54 19.61 -5.40 -4.81
CA ASN A 54 19.51 -4.63 -6.06
C ASN A 54 19.68 -3.13 -5.78
N ILE A 55 19.03 -2.62 -4.73
CA ILE A 55 19.13 -1.21 -4.32
C ILE A 55 20.56 -0.86 -3.90
N LYS A 56 21.16 -1.61 -2.97
CA LYS A 56 22.50 -1.33 -2.43
C LYS A 56 23.62 -1.49 -3.47
N THR A 57 23.41 -2.30 -4.50
CA THR A 57 24.34 -2.40 -5.64
C THR A 57 24.38 -1.10 -6.44
N ALA A 58 23.24 -0.44 -6.64
CA ALA A 58 23.15 0.82 -7.39
C ALA A 58 23.37 2.06 -6.52
N TYR A 59 22.93 2.01 -5.25
CA TYR A 59 22.93 3.11 -4.30
C TYR A 59 23.38 2.64 -2.89
N PRO A 60 24.68 2.38 -2.68
CA PRO A 60 25.20 1.84 -1.42
C PRO A 60 24.88 2.71 -0.19
N GLU A 61 24.89 4.04 -0.38
CA GLU A 61 24.74 5.04 0.69
C GLU A 61 23.29 5.33 1.08
N HIS A 62 22.29 4.83 0.35
CA HIS A 62 20.89 5.12 0.66
C HIS A 62 20.42 4.34 1.89
N ALA A 63 19.62 4.97 2.73
CA ALA A 63 18.94 4.31 3.85
C ALA A 63 17.82 3.37 3.35
N ILE A 64 17.44 2.41 4.19
CA ILE A 64 16.35 1.47 3.91
C ILE A 64 15.45 1.38 5.14
N LEU A 65 14.15 1.35 4.93
CA LEU A 65 13.13 0.99 5.90
C LEU A 65 12.33 -0.17 5.31
N ALA A 66 12.59 -1.38 5.77
CA ALA A 66 11.94 -2.58 5.27
C ALA A 66 11.13 -3.25 6.38
N GLU A 67 10.04 -3.93 6.01
CA GLU A 67 9.14 -4.58 6.97
C GLU A 67 9.86 -5.60 7.85
N GLU A 68 10.73 -6.45 7.28
CA GLU A 68 11.31 -7.59 8.00
C GLU A 68 12.58 -7.23 8.75
N SER A 69 13.45 -6.44 8.13
CA SER A 69 14.75 -6.07 8.69
C SER A 69 14.78 -4.68 9.34
N GLY A 70 13.68 -3.93 9.30
CA GLY A 70 13.56 -2.62 9.91
C GLY A 70 14.43 -1.55 9.23
N GLN A 71 15.01 -0.66 10.03
CA GLN A 71 15.77 0.48 9.54
C GLN A 71 17.26 0.14 9.34
N HIS A 72 17.77 0.46 8.15
CA HIS A 72 19.18 0.42 7.80
C HIS A 72 19.65 1.85 7.58
N GLU A 73 20.68 2.25 8.32
CA GLU A 73 21.24 3.59 8.24
C GLU A 73 21.80 3.92 6.84
N GLY A 74 21.75 5.20 6.50
CA GLY A 74 22.22 5.75 5.24
C GLY A 74 22.02 7.26 5.19
N ASN A 75 22.05 7.83 3.99
CA ASN A 75 21.88 9.26 3.76
C ASN A 75 20.38 9.66 3.69
N GLU A 76 20.11 10.88 3.21
CA GLU A 76 18.77 11.48 3.11
C GLU A 76 17.79 10.79 2.15
N TYR A 77 18.23 9.76 1.43
CA TYR A 77 17.38 8.91 0.58
C TYR A 77 17.00 7.64 1.34
N THR A 78 15.71 7.40 1.55
CA THR A 78 15.19 6.22 2.23
C THR A 78 14.31 5.41 1.29
N TRP A 79 14.73 4.17 1.00
CA TRP A 79 13.88 3.19 0.33
C TRP A 79 12.94 2.55 1.34
N ILE A 80 11.63 2.59 1.08
CA ILE A 80 10.61 2.01 1.94
C ILE A 80 10.07 0.77 1.23
N ILE A 81 10.16 -0.39 1.87
CA ILE A 81 9.97 -1.70 1.22
C ILE A 81 8.98 -2.54 2.02
N ASP A 82 7.94 -2.99 1.34
CA ASP A 82 7.17 -4.17 1.73
C ASP A 82 7.44 -5.25 0.68
N PRO A 83 8.16 -6.33 1.06
CA PRO A 83 8.56 -7.37 0.13
C PRO A 83 7.39 -8.24 -0.34
N LEU A 84 6.28 -8.32 0.42
CA LEU A 84 5.11 -9.14 0.12
C LEU A 84 3.87 -8.61 0.87
N ASP A 85 3.22 -7.60 0.30
CA ASP A 85 1.94 -7.12 0.81
C ASP A 85 0.87 -8.18 0.55
N GLY A 86 0.17 -8.59 1.60
CA GLY A 86 -0.81 -9.66 1.56
C GLY A 86 -0.27 -11.05 1.88
N THR A 87 0.71 -11.18 2.81
CA THR A 87 1.26 -12.48 3.27
C THR A 87 0.17 -13.48 3.67
N THR A 88 -0.92 -13.03 4.33
CA THR A 88 -2.06 -13.92 4.65
C THR A 88 -2.73 -14.46 3.38
N ASN A 89 -2.93 -13.61 2.36
CA ASN A 89 -3.48 -14.06 1.09
C ASN A 89 -2.56 -15.08 0.41
N PHE A 90 -1.26 -14.79 0.38
CA PHE A 90 -0.25 -15.68 -0.17
C PHE A 90 -0.27 -17.07 0.50
N LEU A 91 -0.27 -17.12 1.83
CA LEU A 91 -0.32 -18.38 2.61
C LEU A 91 -1.60 -19.19 2.39
N HIS A 92 -2.72 -18.52 2.12
CA HIS A 92 -3.99 -19.17 1.83
C HIS A 92 -4.16 -19.51 0.33
N GLY A 93 -3.17 -19.22 -0.52
CA GLY A 93 -3.29 -19.37 -1.96
C GLY A 93 -4.32 -18.42 -2.60
N PHE A 94 -4.72 -17.36 -1.89
CA PHE A 94 -5.60 -16.33 -2.42
C PHE A 94 -4.77 -15.42 -3.35
N PRO A 95 -5.10 -15.31 -4.64
CA PRO A 95 -4.22 -14.75 -5.66
C PRO A 95 -4.23 -13.20 -5.69
N HIS A 96 -3.90 -12.58 -4.56
CA HIS A 96 -3.99 -11.14 -4.36
C HIS A 96 -2.93 -10.62 -3.38
N TYR A 97 -1.73 -10.38 -3.89
CA TYR A 97 -0.57 -9.90 -3.14
C TYR A 97 0.42 -9.21 -4.09
N ALA A 98 1.28 -8.35 -3.55
CA ALA A 98 2.16 -7.51 -4.35
C ALA A 98 3.51 -7.24 -3.66
N VAL A 99 4.50 -6.84 -4.46
CA VAL A 99 5.72 -6.19 -3.96
C VAL A 99 5.51 -4.68 -3.99
N SER A 100 5.83 -3.97 -2.90
CA SER A 100 5.69 -2.51 -2.79
C SER A 100 7.04 -1.87 -2.46
N ILE A 101 7.47 -0.92 -3.29
CA ILE A 101 8.74 -0.20 -3.12
C ILE A 101 8.51 1.29 -3.36
N ALA A 102 8.86 2.11 -2.38
CA ALA A 102 8.90 3.57 -2.52
C ALA A 102 10.29 4.11 -2.25
N LEU A 103 10.55 5.32 -2.77
CA LEU A 103 11.71 6.11 -2.38
C LEU A 103 11.24 7.44 -1.82
N LYS A 104 11.75 7.75 -0.64
CA LYS A 104 11.62 9.06 0.00
C LYS A 104 12.96 9.78 -0.06
N HIS A 105 12.97 11.04 -0.48
CA HIS A 105 14.10 11.94 -0.34
C HIS A 105 13.74 13.03 0.67
N LYS A 106 14.45 13.06 1.80
CA LYS A 106 14.07 13.83 3.00
C LYS A 106 12.66 13.43 3.46
N ASN A 107 11.69 14.34 3.38
CA ASN A 107 10.30 14.10 3.76
C ASN A 107 9.34 14.05 2.57
N ARG A 108 9.86 13.76 1.36
CA ARG A 108 9.04 13.73 0.13
C ARG A 108 9.20 12.41 -0.59
N LEU A 109 8.07 11.79 -0.95
CA LEU A 109 8.05 10.64 -1.84
C LEU A 109 8.41 11.08 -3.27
N GLU A 110 9.37 10.39 -3.87
CA GLU A 110 9.93 10.69 -5.20
C GLU A 110 9.56 9.64 -6.23
N VAL A 111 9.62 8.35 -5.87
CA VAL A 111 9.19 7.24 -6.74
C VAL A 111 8.38 6.19 -5.97
N GLY A 112 7.48 5.50 -6.67
CA GLY A 112 6.72 4.37 -6.14
C GLY A 112 6.51 3.28 -7.20
N VAL A 113 6.63 2.02 -6.78
CA VAL A 113 6.40 0.82 -7.57
C VAL A 113 5.55 -0.14 -6.78
N ILE A 114 4.49 -0.65 -7.40
CA ILE A 114 3.69 -1.78 -6.88
C ILE A 114 3.61 -2.82 -7.99
N TYR A 115 4.08 -4.03 -7.71
CA TYR A 115 4.13 -5.12 -8.70
C TYR A 115 3.31 -6.31 -8.23
N LEU A 116 2.32 -6.69 -9.05
CA LEU A 116 1.50 -7.87 -8.82
C LEU A 116 2.06 -9.01 -9.70
N PRO A 117 2.80 -9.97 -9.12
CA PRO A 117 3.51 -10.99 -9.91
C PRO A 117 2.56 -11.92 -10.67
N LEU A 118 1.43 -12.28 -10.08
CA LEU A 118 0.47 -13.22 -10.68
C LEU A 118 -0.18 -12.70 -11.97
N THR A 119 -0.49 -11.40 -12.00
CA THR A 119 -1.16 -10.77 -13.15
C THR A 119 -0.18 -10.03 -14.06
N ASN A 120 1.10 -9.96 -13.68
CA ASN A 120 2.13 -9.13 -14.32
C ASN A 120 1.66 -7.67 -14.51
N GLU A 121 1.00 -7.13 -13.49
CA GLU A 121 0.60 -5.73 -13.42
C GLU A 121 1.67 -4.94 -12.67
N LEU A 122 2.30 -3.99 -13.36
CA LEU A 122 3.33 -3.11 -12.79
C LEU A 122 2.81 -1.67 -12.74
N PHE A 123 2.51 -1.20 -11.54
CA PHE A 123 2.15 0.17 -11.24
C PHE A 123 3.39 0.97 -10.88
N THR A 124 3.53 2.15 -11.46
CA THR A 124 4.70 3.02 -11.28
C THR A 124 4.30 4.47 -11.21
N ALA A 125 5.04 5.25 -10.43
CA ALA A 125 4.94 6.70 -10.43
C ALA A 125 6.31 7.31 -10.09
N ALA A 126 6.57 8.47 -10.69
CA ALA A 126 7.63 9.37 -10.29
C ALA A 126 7.03 10.77 -10.12
N ARG A 127 7.51 11.50 -9.12
CA ARG A 127 6.97 12.81 -8.74
C ARG A 127 6.95 13.76 -9.95
N GLY A 128 5.78 14.25 -10.31
CA GLY A 128 5.56 15.16 -11.43
C GLY A 128 5.55 14.49 -12.82
N GLU A 129 5.76 13.18 -12.93
CA GLU A 129 5.73 12.45 -14.21
C GLU A 129 4.38 11.74 -14.46
N GLY A 130 3.51 11.65 -13.45
CA GLY A 130 2.25 10.94 -13.49
C GLY A 130 2.39 9.44 -13.18
N ALA A 131 1.25 8.78 -12.92
CA ALA A 131 1.18 7.36 -12.64
C ALA A 131 0.94 6.51 -13.91
N MET A 132 1.46 5.28 -13.92
CA MET A 132 1.32 4.34 -15.03
C MET A 132 1.04 2.92 -14.55
N LEU A 133 0.27 2.17 -15.34
CA LEU A 133 0.14 0.70 -15.30
C LEU A 133 0.72 0.15 -16.59
N ASN A 134 1.74 -0.71 -16.51
CA ASN A 134 2.38 -1.34 -17.67
C ASN A 134 2.71 -0.32 -18.79
N ASN A 135 3.35 0.79 -18.41
CA ASN A 135 3.72 1.92 -19.27
C ASN A 135 2.56 2.71 -19.89
N ARG A 136 1.32 2.50 -19.44
CA ARG A 136 0.14 3.28 -19.86
C ARG A 136 -0.30 4.19 -18.71
N ARG A 137 -0.54 5.47 -19.01
CA ARG A 137 -1.00 6.44 -18.00
C ARG A 137 -2.34 5.99 -17.39
N ILE A 138 -2.44 6.14 -16.08
CA ILE A 138 -3.67 5.87 -15.32
C ILE A 138 -4.14 7.14 -14.60
N ARG A 139 -5.42 7.17 -14.23
CA ARG A 139 -6.03 8.24 -13.46
C ARG A 139 -7.11 7.67 -12.55
N VAL A 140 -7.32 8.33 -11.41
CA VAL A 140 -8.48 8.09 -10.54
C VAL A 140 -9.80 8.34 -11.30
N THR A 141 -10.90 7.77 -10.79
CA THR A 141 -12.22 7.96 -11.40
C THR A 141 -12.69 9.41 -11.30
N LYS A 142 -13.74 9.75 -12.08
CA LYS A 142 -14.47 11.02 -11.96
C LYS A 142 -15.72 10.91 -11.05
N GLN A 143 -15.85 9.81 -10.29
CA GLN A 143 -17.02 9.55 -9.48
C GLN A 143 -17.21 10.65 -8.43
N ALA A 144 -18.32 11.38 -8.53
CA ALA A 144 -18.54 12.61 -7.75
C ALA A 144 -19.56 12.44 -6.61
N THR A 145 -20.10 11.24 -6.43
CA THR A 145 -21.16 10.91 -5.47
C THR A 145 -20.88 9.56 -4.80
N LEU A 146 -21.31 9.40 -3.55
CA LEU A 146 -21.22 8.12 -2.83
C LEU A 146 -22.10 7.05 -3.49
N THR A 147 -23.27 7.43 -4.01
CA THR A 147 -24.12 6.55 -4.81
C THR A 147 -23.38 6.06 -6.05
N GLY A 148 -23.30 4.74 -6.23
CA GLY A 148 -22.55 4.12 -7.32
C GLY A 148 -21.08 3.82 -6.98
N ALA A 149 -20.55 4.36 -5.88
CA ALA A 149 -19.12 4.26 -5.58
C ALA A 149 -18.75 2.87 -5.03
N LEU A 150 -17.56 2.40 -5.40
CA LEU A 150 -16.94 1.19 -4.87
C LEU A 150 -15.74 1.56 -4.01
N ILE A 151 -15.80 1.23 -2.71
CA ILE A 151 -14.80 1.68 -1.73
C ILE A 151 -13.96 0.49 -1.23
N GLY A 152 -12.64 0.66 -1.19
CA GLY A 152 -11.72 -0.29 -0.54
C GLY A 152 -11.53 0.01 0.95
N THR A 153 -11.24 -1.01 1.75
CA THR A 153 -10.95 -0.86 3.17
C THR A 153 -10.24 -2.09 3.73
N GLY A 154 -9.64 -1.96 4.92
CA GLY A 154 -9.13 -3.08 5.71
C GLY A 154 -9.55 -3.01 7.18
N PHE A 155 -9.82 -4.18 7.77
CA PHE A 155 -10.29 -4.28 9.15
C PHE A 155 -9.12 -4.20 10.14
N PRO A 156 -9.29 -3.53 11.30
CA PRO A 156 -8.29 -3.52 12.38
C PRO A 156 -8.27 -4.86 13.13
N PHE A 157 -7.69 -5.90 12.53
CA PHE A 157 -7.72 -7.26 13.08
C PHE A 157 -6.51 -7.62 13.96
N LYS A 158 -5.40 -6.88 13.87
CA LYS A 158 -4.21 -7.13 14.70
C LYS A 158 -4.52 -6.78 16.16
N ALA A 159 -3.88 -7.47 17.11
CA ALA A 159 -4.19 -7.34 18.55
C ALA A 159 -4.11 -5.89 19.04
N GLN A 160 -3.08 -5.15 18.64
CA GLN A 160 -2.86 -3.74 18.92
C GLN A 160 -3.90 -2.81 18.27
N GLN A 161 -4.55 -3.25 17.19
CA GLN A 161 -5.56 -2.48 16.46
C GLN A 161 -6.98 -2.65 17.04
N GLN A 162 -7.22 -3.68 17.85
CA GLN A 162 -8.56 -3.98 18.38
C GLN A 162 -9.18 -2.82 19.17
N LYS A 163 -8.36 -1.94 19.76
CA LYS A 163 -8.80 -0.69 20.42
C LYS A 163 -9.53 0.29 19.47
N TYR A 164 -9.41 0.11 18.16
CA TYR A 164 -10.05 0.92 17.13
C TYR A 164 -11.29 0.27 16.51
N LEU A 165 -11.58 -0.99 16.87
CA LEU A 165 -12.59 -1.81 16.18
C LEU A 165 -13.99 -1.17 16.25
N ASP A 166 -14.44 -0.72 17.42
CA ASP A 166 -15.77 -0.12 17.57
C ASP A 166 -15.94 1.14 16.72
N ALA A 167 -14.97 2.04 16.78
CA ALA A 167 -14.95 3.26 15.96
C ALA A 167 -14.94 2.91 14.46
N TYR A 168 -14.11 1.95 14.07
CA TYR A 168 -14.03 1.47 12.69
C TYR A 168 -15.34 0.85 12.21
N LEU A 169 -16.04 0.07 13.04
CA LEU A 169 -17.31 -0.56 12.65
C LEU A 169 -18.42 0.47 12.40
N GLU A 170 -18.43 1.57 13.16
CA GLU A 170 -19.34 2.68 12.90
C GLU A 170 -18.99 3.42 11.59
N MET A 171 -17.70 3.65 11.31
CA MET A 171 -17.24 4.17 10.01
C MET A 171 -17.67 3.25 8.85
N PHE A 172 -17.41 1.95 8.99
CA PHE A 172 -17.75 0.94 8.00
C PHE A 172 -19.26 0.93 7.74
N LYS A 173 -20.09 0.97 8.79
CA LYS A 173 -21.55 1.06 8.66
C LYS A 173 -21.97 2.31 7.88
N ALA A 174 -21.39 3.46 8.18
CA ALA A 174 -21.67 4.70 7.47
C ALA A 174 -21.33 4.58 5.98
N VAL A 175 -20.16 4.04 5.62
CA VAL A 175 -19.75 3.82 4.23
C VAL A 175 -20.64 2.79 3.54
N CYS A 176 -20.93 1.67 4.20
CA CYS A 176 -21.71 0.55 3.65
C CYS A 176 -23.13 0.98 3.24
N ILE A 177 -23.78 1.82 4.06
CA ILE A 177 -25.14 2.29 3.79
C ILE A 177 -25.21 3.30 2.64
N ASN A 178 -24.14 4.04 2.39
CA ASN A 178 -24.14 5.17 1.46
C ASN A 178 -23.47 4.89 0.10
N THR A 179 -22.85 3.71 -0.08
CA THR A 179 -22.09 3.35 -1.28
C THR A 179 -22.63 2.10 -1.95
N SER A 180 -22.14 1.76 -3.15
CA SER A 180 -22.63 0.61 -3.92
C SER A 180 -21.91 -0.69 -3.61
N GLY A 181 -20.80 -0.63 -2.89
CA GLY A 181 -20.12 -1.82 -2.42
C GLY A 181 -18.83 -1.49 -1.71
N ILE A 182 -18.37 -2.47 -0.93
CA ILE A 182 -17.08 -2.43 -0.26
C ILE A 182 -16.22 -3.58 -0.77
N ARG A 183 -14.91 -3.36 -0.84
CA ARG A 183 -13.89 -4.38 -1.07
C ARG A 183 -12.95 -4.40 0.12
N ARG A 184 -12.68 -5.59 0.64
CA ARG A 184 -11.61 -5.86 1.60
C ARG A 184 -10.79 -6.98 0.99
N THR A 185 -9.72 -6.60 0.30
CA THR A 185 -8.96 -7.54 -0.55
C THR A 185 -7.80 -8.18 0.21
N GLY A 186 -7.30 -7.53 1.27
CA GLY A 186 -6.19 -8.02 2.08
C GLY A 186 -4.80 -7.62 1.56
N SER A 187 -4.72 -6.64 0.67
CA SER A 187 -3.46 -6.00 0.24
C SER A 187 -3.69 -4.50 0.04
N VAL A 188 -3.07 -3.69 0.91
CA VAL A 188 -3.22 -2.24 0.91
C VAL A 188 -2.58 -1.61 -0.32
N ALA A 189 -1.40 -2.11 -0.72
CA ALA A 189 -0.69 -1.65 -1.89
C ALA A 189 -1.55 -1.88 -3.15
N ILE A 190 -2.17 -3.05 -3.29
CA ILE A 190 -3.06 -3.32 -4.42
C ILE A 190 -4.30 -2.42 -4.38
N ASP A 191 -4.94 -2.23 -3.23
CA ASP A 191 -6.11 -1.37 -3.11
C ASP A 191 -5.79 0.09 -3.51
N LEU A 192 -4.64 0.63 -3.10
CA LEU A 192 -4.18 1.96 -3.51
C LEU A 192 -3.85 2.02 -5.01
N ALA A 193 -3.21 0.98 -5.57
CA ALA A 193 -2.96 0.88 -7.01
C ALA A 193 -4.27 0.83 -7.82
N PHE A 194 -5.26 0.09 -7.33
CA PHE A 194 -6.57 -0.06 -7.94
C PHE A 194 -7.37 1.25 -7.89
N LEU A 195 -7.29 1.99 -6.79
CA LEU A 195 -7.83 3.35 -6.71
C LEU A 195 -7.18 4.27 -7.75
N ALA A 196 -5.85 4.25 -7.86
CA ALA A 196 -5.10 5.09 -8.80
C ALA A 196 -5.46 4.83 -10.28
N MET A 197 -5.92 3.62 -10.61
CA MET A 197 -6.41 3.28 -11.96
C MET A 197 -7.94 3.27 -12.11
N GLY A 198 -8.66 3.68 -11.07
CA GLY A 198 -10.11 3.80 -11.08
C GLY A 198 -10.89 2.48 -11.04
N ARG A 199 -10.29 1.40 -10.51
CA ARG A 199 -11.00 0.17 -10.12
C ARG A 199 -11.73 0.35 -8.78
N LEU A 200 -11.26 1.26 -7.94
CA LEU A 200 -11.92 1.75 -6.72
C LEU A 200 -12.11 3.27 -6.83
N ASP A 201 -13.15 3.79 -6.18
CA ASP A 201 -13.44 5.23 -6.14
C ASP A 201 -12.82 5.91 -4.92
N GLY A 202 -12.61 5.15 -3.85
CA GLY A 202 -12.01 5.61 -2.61
C GLY A 202 -11.51 4.47 -1.74
N PHE A 203 -10.73 4.80 -0.72
CA PHE A 203 -10.15 3.85 0.23
C PHE A 203 -9.98 4.50 1.60
N TRP A 204 -10.19 3.73 2.67
CA TRP A 204 -9.81 4.13 4.03
C TRP A 204 -9.32 2.94 4.84
N GLU A 205 -8.32 3.15 5.69
CA GLU A 205 -7.84 2.14 6.65
C GLU A 205 -7.07 2.83 7.79
N VAL A 206 -6.87 2.13 8.91
CA VAL A 206 -6.27 2.66 10.13
C VAL A 206 -5.08 1.83 10.60
N ASP A 207 -4.13 2.48 11.27
CA ASP A 207 -2.93 1.87 11.88
C ASP A 207 -2.09 1.01 10.92
N LEU A 208 -1.85 1.55 9.72
CA LEU A 208 -0.95 1.00 8.70
C LEU A 208 0.50 1.42 8.95
N LYS A 209 1.43 0.64 8.41
CA LYS A 209 2.86 0.94 8.44
C LYS A 209 3.29 1.73 7.20
N PRO A 210 4.41 2.48 7.26
CA PRO A 210 4.87 3.27 6.12
C PRO A 210 5.09 2.45 4.84
N TRP A 211 5.51 1.19 4.96
CA TRP A 211 5.77 0.31 3.83
C TRP A 211 4.49 -0.17 3.11
N ASP A 212 3.38 -0.31 3.85
CA ASP A 212 2.06 -0.65 3.28
C ASP A 212 1.56 0.44 2.31
N ILE A 213 1.84 1.72 2.61
CA ILE A 213 1.18 2.85 1.97
C ILE A 213 2.09 3.72 1.10
N ALA A 214 3.41 3.79 1.35
CA ALA A 214 4.27 4.81 0.73
C ALA A 214 4.27 4.76 -0.80
N ALA A 215 4.35 3.58 -1.40
CA ALA A 215 4.32 3.44 -2.87
C ALA A 215 2.93 3.78 -3.43
N GLY A 216 1.87 3.33 -2.74
CA GLY A 216 0.50 3.58 -3.13
C GLY A 216 0.14 5.07 -3.09
N ILE A 217 0.60 5.79 -2.07
CA ILE A 217 0.34 7.23 -1.90
C ILE A 217 0.87 8.03 -3.08
N ILE A 218 2.14 7.82 -3.47
CA ILE A 218 2.69 8.58 -4.61
C ILE A 218 1.99 8.19 -5.91
N ILE A 219 1.66 6.91 -6.11
CA ILE A 219 0.91 6.44 -7.28
C ILE A 219 -0.48 7.09 -7.34
N VAL A 220 -1.21 7.17 -6.24
CA VAL A 220 -2.52 7.83 -6.16
C VAL A 220 -2.41 9.33 -6.43
N LYS A 221 -1.45 10.03 -5.81
CA LYS A 221 -1.24 11.47 -6.02
C LYS A 221 -0.92 11.78 -7.48
N GLU A 222 -0.02 11.02 -8.09
CA GLU A 222 0.38 11.18 -9.49
C GLU A 222 -0.73 10.75 -10.49
N ALA A 223 -1.71 9.96 -10.04
CA ALA A 223 -2.94 9.66 -10.78
C ALA A 223 -4.03 10.75 -10.63
N GLY A 224 -3.80 11.80 -9.84
CA GLY A 224 -4.73 12.89 -9.58
C GLY A 224 -5.67 12.68 -8.38
N GLY A 225 -5.36 11.72 -7.51
CA GLY A 225 -6.05 11.50 -6.24
C GLY A 225 -5.55 12.41 -5.12
N VAL A 226 -6.30 12.42 -4.03
CA VAL A 226 -6.00 13.13 -2.78
C VAL A 226 -5.86 12.11 -1.66
N VAL A 227 -4.89 12.33 -0.76
CA VAL A 227 -4.65 11.49 0.41
C VAL A 227 -4.51 12.41 1.63
N THR A 228 -5.23 12.09 2.70
CA THR A 228 -5.03 12.66 4.04
C THR A 228 -5.05 11.56 5.08
N ASP A 229 -4.66 11.88 6.31
CA ASP A 229 -5.07 11.10 7.47
C ASP A 229 -6.54 11.38 7.85
N LEU A 230 -7.01 10.74 8.93
CA LEU A 230 -8.36 10.90 9.46
C LEU A 230 -8.59 12.24 10.20
N ALA A 231 -7.53 13.00 10.49
CA ALA A 231 -7.58 14.37 11.01
C ALA A 231 -7.47 15.43 9.90
N PHE A 232 -7.50 15.01 8.63
CA PHE A 232 -7.40 15.87 7.45
C PHE A 232 -6.02 16.53 7.25
N ASN A 233 -4.95 15.93 7.80
CA ASN A 233 -3.57 16.39 7.58
C ASN A 233 -2.82 15.50 6.57
N ASP A 234 -1.59 15.89 6.25
CA ASP A 234 -0.67 15.15 5.38
C ASP A 234 0.30 14.23 6.14
N GLN A 235 0.02 13.95 7.43
CA GLN A 235 0.83 13.11 8.32
C GLN A 235 0.43 11.62 8.30
N TYR A 236 -0.05 11.15 7.15
CA TYR A 236 -0.54 9.78 6.98
C TYR A 236 0.57 8.72 7.05
N LEU A 237 1.84 9.07 6.80
CA LEU A 237 2.98 8.14 6.92
C LEU A 237 3.34 7.91 8.40
N GLU A 238 3.10 8.92 9.24
CA GLU A 238 3.37 8.89 10.67
C GLU A 238 2.19 8.30 11.45
N SER A 239 0.96 8.72 11.13
CA SER A 239 -0.25 8.25 11.82
C SER A 239 -0.66 6.83 11.42
N GLY A 240 -0.32 6.38 10.21
CA GLY A 240 -0.79 5.11 9.66
C GLY A 240 -2.27 5.09 9.29
N ASN A 241 -2.99 6.20 9.49
CA ASN A 241 -4.40 6.32 9.17
C ASN A 241 -4.53 7.00 7.82
N ILE A 242 -5.28 6.41 6.90
CA ILE A 242 -5.41 6.98 5.55
C ILE A 242 -6.87 7.05 5.11
N ILE A 243 -7.18 8.13 4.39
CA ILE A 243 -8.40 8.29 3.62
C ILE A 243 -8.05 8.91 2.27
N THR A 244 -8.54 8.31 1.20
CA THR A 244 -8.15 8.71 -0.15
C THR A 244 -9.23 8.44 -1.20
N GLY A 245 -9.18 9.20 -2.29
CA GLY A 245 -10.06 9.12 -3.44
C GLY A 245 -9.70 10.21 -4.45
N ASN A 246 -10.52 10.39 -5.49
CA ASN A 246 -10.47 11.64 -6.25
C ASN A 246 -10.86 12.84 -5.34
N PRO A 247 -10.57 14.10 -5.72
CA PRO A 247 -10.80 15.25 -4.83
C PRO A 247 -12.23 15.36 -4.27
N LYS A 248 -13.24 14.98 -5.07
CA LYS A 248 -14.64 15.04 -4.62
C LYS A 248 -14.99 13.87 -3.72
N MET A 249 -14.58 12.65 -4.09
CA MET A 249 -14.82 11.44 -3.29
C MET A 249 -14.12 11.51 -1.94
N HIS A 250 -12.86 11.98 -1.90
CA HIS A 250 -12.11 12.19 -0.65
C HIS A 250 -12.88 13.06 0.34
N GLN A 251 -13.41 14.21 -0.11
CA GLN A 251 -14.21 15.08 0.74
C GLN A 251 -15.50 14.41 1.24
N LEU A 252 -16.19 13.67 0.38
CA LEU A 252 -17.42 12.96 0.76
C LEU A 252 -17.16 11.85 1.77
N MET A 253 -16.11 11.05 1.56
CA MET A 253 -15.72 10.02 2.51
C MET A 253 -15.27 10.62 3.84
N PHE A 254 -14.50 11.72 3.81
CA PHE A 254 -14.07 12.39 5.04
C PHE A 254 -15.27 12.85 5.87
N GLN A 255 -16.24 13.53 5.24
CA GLN A 255 -17.47 13.97 5.91
C GLN A 255 -18.29 12.80 6.48
N LEU A 256 -18.27 11.66 5.80
CA LEU A 256 -19.01 10.47 6.20
C LEU A 256 -18.34 9.73 7.38
N ILE A 257 -17.01 9.69 7.42
CA ILE A 257 -16.21 8.93 8.39
C ILE A 257 -15.91 9.77 9.64
N ASN A 258 -15.63 11.07 9.49
CA ASN A 258 -15.20 11.98 10.56
C ASN A 258 -16.08 11.96 11.83
N PRO A 259 -17.43 11.87 11.76
CA PRO A 259 -18.27 11.77 12.96
C PRO A 259 -17.96 10.57 13.87
N HIS A 260 -17.28 9.56 13.35
CA HIS A 260 -16.93 8.32 14.05
C HIS A 260 -15.44 8.26 14.43
N VAL A 261 -14.64 9.26 14.07
CA VAL A 261 -13.19 9.32 14.36
C VAL A 261 -12.99 9.73 15.82
N THR A 262 -12.45 8.80 16.61
CA THR A 262 -12.08 8.99 18.02
C THR A 262 -10.73 9.69 18.15
N ASP A 263 -10.43 10.29 19.32
CA ASP A 263 -9.19 11.07 19.51
C ASP A 263 -7.90 10.25 19.34
N ASN A 264 -7.96 8.93 19.53
CA ASN A 264 -6.84 8.02 19.31
C ASN A 264 -6.61 7.63 17.83
N LEU A 265 -7.50 8.08 16.93
CA LEU A 265 -7.42 7.91 15.47
C LEU A 265 -7.11 9.24 14.74
N LYS A 266 -7.02 10.34 15.48
CA LYS A 266 -6.64 11.66 14.95
C LYS A 266 -5.13 11.82 14.88
#